data_AF-A0A4R8Q4E7-F1
#
_entry.id   AF-A0A4R8Q4E7-F1
#
_cell.length_a   1.000
_cell.length_b   1.000
_cell.length_c   1.000
_cell.angle_alpha   90.00
_cell.angle_beta   90.00
_cell.angle_gamma   90.00
#
_symmetry.space_group_name_H-M   'P 1'
#
loop_
_entity.id
_entity.type
_entity.pdbx_description
1 polymer ?
#
loop_
_entity_poly.entity_id
_entity_poly.type
_entity_poly.pdbx_seq_one_letter_code
_entity_poly.pdbx_strand_id
1 'polypeptide(L)'
;MASAKDAAAPRPLHIRDVSNSSTPSSKTLNPLSSKVTTILSTSYADSDFRDALQLLDGRGLLNTPETRRQLRLDLQREVIESNGHVVSQFGRVADQLCRIGLTLDKLNNNYQQVQTRITAAHQETEPMLEEACALIQKRAEADSKQHLLKLVRLQFILSDDEVASLTSTAEPVDDRFFASLTKAKRISKDSEILLGFEKQTLGLQVMEQTSKHLNLAFQKLYKWVQREFKSLNLENPQMSSSIRRAGV
;
A
#
# COMPACT_ATOMS: atom_id res chain seq x y z
N MET A 1 -2.91 49.70 -7.42
CA MET A 1 -3.37 50.00 -6.04
C MET A 1 -2.46 49.19 -5.12
N ALA A 2 -1.46 49.81 -4.47
CA ALA A 2 -1.57 50.53 -3.19
C ALA A 2 -2.04 49.56 -2.08
N SER A 3 -1.44 49.42 -0.90
CA SER A 3 -0.45 50.19 -0.13
C SER A 3 -0.18 49.38 1.15
N ALA A 4 1.07 49.33 1.65
CA ALA A 4 1.47 49.12 3.06
C ALA A 4 3.01 49.03 3.06
N LYS A 5 3.83 50.02 3.43
CA LYS A 5 3.87 50.93 4.58
C LYS A 5 4.02 50.19 5.91
N ASP A 6 5.25 49.80 6.24
CA ASP A 6 5.97 50.43 7.35
C ASP A 6 7.48 50.13 7.28
N ALA A 7 8.30 51.17 7.40
CA ALA A 7 9.76 51.11 7.32
C ALA A 7 10.33 51.44 8.71
N ALA A 8 10.77 50.42 9.45
CA ALA A 8 11.52 50.58 10.68
C ALA A 8 13.00 50.26 10.41
N ALA A 9 13.82 51.29 10.23
CA ALA A 9 15.25 51.18 10.08
C ALA A 9 15.93 50.89 11.44
N PRO A 10 16.86 49.92 11.54
CA PRO A 10 17.66 49.73 12.73
C PRO A 10 18.80 50.77 12.81
N ARG A 11 18.96 51.36 14.00
CA ARG A 11 20.02 52.32 14.35
C ARG A 11 21.41 51.68 14.21
N PRO A 12 22.40 52.38 13.61
CA PRO A 12 23.79 51.91 13.65
C PRO A 12 24.40 52.14 15.05
N LEU A 13 25.03 51.10 15.58
CA LEU A 13 25.81 51.15 16.81
C LEU A 13 27.09 51.97 16.57
N HIS A 14 27.32 52.93 17.45
CA HIS A 14 28.54 53.74 17.53
C HIS A 14 29.76 52.84 17.78
N ILE A 15 30.56 52.62 16.75
CA ILE A 15 31.93 52.12 16.88
C ILE A 15 32.74 53.26 17.50
N ARG A 16 33.29 53.02 18.69
CA ARG A 16 34.15 53.96 19.40
C ARG A 16 35.55 53.83 18.82
N ASP A 17 35.84 54.62 17.79
CA ASP A 17 37.20 54.85 17.31
C ASP A 17 38.03 55.46 18.44
N VAL A 18 38.96 54.68 19.00
CA VAL A 18 40.03 55.21 19.84
C VAL A 18 41.11 55.72 18.90
N SER A 19 40.90 56.94 18.40
CA SER A 19 41.88 57.68 17.63
C SER A 19 43.06 58.05 18.53
N ASN A 20 44.18 57.41 18.22
CA ASN A 20 45.51 57.62 18.77
C ASN A 20 45.96 59.07 18.54
N SER A 21 45.87 59.93 19.57
CA SER A 21 46.44 61.29 19.52
C SER A 21 47.90 61.27 19.96
N SER A 22 48.81 61.19 19.00
CA SER A 22 50.23 61.48 19.19
C SER A 22 50.45 62.99 19.30
N THR A 23 50.84 63.48 20.49
CA THR A 23 51.45 64.80 20.69
C THR A 23 52.88 64.61 21.22
N PRO A 24 53.91 65.18 20.57
CA PRO A 24 55.24 65.22 21.14
C PRO A 24 55.34 66.48 22.01
N SER A 25 55.33 66.30 23.33
CA SER A 25 55.71 67.38 24.25
C SER A 25 56.94 66.97 25.05
N SER A 26 57.99 67.74 24.81
CA SER A 26 59.31 67.68 25.42
C SER A 26 59.25 68.15 26.87
N LYS A 27 59.32 67.23 27.85
CA LYS A 27 59.83 67.53 29.20
C LYS A 27 60.49 66.29 29.78
N THR A 28 61.71 66.44 30.26
CA THR A 28 62.45 65.50 31.09
C THR A 28 61.75 65.32 32.44
N LEU A 29 60.58 64.69 32.44
CA LEU A 29 59.90 64.25 33.65
C LEU A 29 60.48 62.89 34.02
N ASN A 30 61.08 62.82 35.21
CA ASN A 30 61.71 61.63 35.75
C ASN A 30 60.89 60.37 35.41
N PRO A 31 61.48 59.35 34.77
CA PRO A 31 60.77 58.12 34.37
C PRO A 31 60.17 57.38 35.56
N LEU A 32 60.67 57.65 36.77
CA LEU A 32 60.11 57.18 38.01
C LEU A 32 58.79 57.88 38.36
N SER A 33 58.71 59.20 38.18
CA SER A 33 57.50 59.97 38.48
C SER A 33 56.35 59.58 37.55
N SER A 34 56.62 59.35 36.26
CA SER A 34 55.60 58.86 35.33
C SER A 34 55.15 57.45 35.70
N LYS A 35 56.08 56.55 36.05
CA LYS A 35 55.74 55.20 36.55
C LYS A 35 54.91 55.25 37.83
N VAL A 36 55.27 56.09 38.80
CA VAL A 36 54.54 56.25 40.06
C VAL A 36 53.13 56.78 39.80
N THR A 37 52.96 57.81 38.96
CA THR A 37 51.63 58.31 38.58
C THR A 37 50.81 57.23 37.88
N THR A 38 51.44 56.42 37.03
CA THR A 38 50.76 55.30 36.34
C THR A 38 50.32 54.21 37.33
N ILE A 39 51.17 53.87 38.30
CA ILE A 39 50.89 52.89 39.36
C ILE A 39 49.73 53.37 40.24
N LEU A 40 49.70 54.65 40.60
CA LEU A 40 48.66 55.25 41.42
C LEU A 40 47.34 55.45 40.66
N SER A 41 47.41 55.60 39.34
CA SER A 41 46.24 55.76 38.46
C SER A 41 45.68 54.41 37.98
N THR A 42 46.39 53.30 38.22
CA THR A 42 45.89 51.95 37.93
C THR A 42 44.88 51.55 39.00
N SER A 43 43.65 51.27 38.59
CA SER A 43 42.57 50.90 39.50
C SER A 43 42.74 49.45 39.98
N TYR A 44 43.19 49.27 41.22
CA TYR A 44 43.29 47.95 41.88
C TYR A 44 41.94 47.37 42.34
N ALA A 45 40.83 47.93 41.89
CA ALA A 45 39.48 47.45 42.20
C ALA A 45 38.99 46.39 41.20
N ASP A 46 39.68 46.22 40.08
CA ASP A 46 39.34 45.24 39.05
C ASP A 46 39.68 43.81 39.53
N SER A 47 38.70 42.92 39.53
CA SER A 47 38.85 41.53 39.98
C SER A 47 39.80 40.75 39.07
N ASP A 48 39.71 40.99 37.76
CA ASP A 48 40.51 40.28 36.76
C ASP A 48 41.99 40.65 36.91
N PHE A 49 42.28 41.91 37.27
CA PHE A 49 43.63 42.37 37.55
C PHE A 49 44.18 41.79 38.85
N ARG A 50 43.35 41.65 39.90
CA ARG A 50 43.74 41.00 41.16
C ARG A 50 44.03 39.53 40.97
N ASP A 51 43.19 38.83 40.19
CA ASP A 51 43.38 37.42 39.89
C ASP A 51 44.63 37.21 39.05
N ALA A 52 44.88 38.08 38.05
CA ALA A 52 46.13 38.05 37.28
C ALA A 52 47.37 38.30 38.16
N LEU A 53 47.28 39.22 39.12
CA LEU A 53 48.34 39.46 40.11
C LEU A 53 48.52 38.26 41.05
N GLN A 54 47.44 37.60 41.49
CA GLN A 54 47.50 36.40 42.34
C GLN A 54 48.11 35.20 41.59
N LEU A 55 47.78 35.04 40.31
CA LEU A 55 48.40 34.04 39.44
C LEU A 55 49.90 34.31 39.23
N LEU A 56 50.28 35.58 39.12
CA LEU A 56 51.68 35.98 38.99
C LEU A 56 52.45 35.78 40.30
N ASP A 57 51.83 36.12 41.43
CA ASP A 57 52.38 35.94 42.77
C ASP A 57 52.58 34.45 43.11
N GLY A 58 51.62 33.61 42.73
CA GLY A 58 51.71 32.14 42.84
C GLY A 58 52.87 31.52 42.04
N ARG A 59 53.45 32.23 41.06
CA ARG A 59 54.64 31.79 40.30
C ARG A 59 55.97 32.15 40.97
N GLY A 60 55.97 32.93 42.06
CA GLY A 60 57.16 33.16 42.90
C GLY A 60 58.34 33.82 42.17
N LEU A 61 58.09 34.75 41.24
CA LEU A 61 59.12 35.32 40.38
C LEU A 61 59.87 36.47 41.05
N LEU A 62 61.21 36.44 40.99
CA LEU A 62 62.05 37.57 41.38
C LEU A 62 62.07 38.62 40.27
N ASN A 63 61.92 39.90 40.61
CA ASN A 63 61.78 40.99 39.65
C ASN A 63 63.15 41.46 39.08
N THR A 64 63.82 40.60 38.31
CA THR A 64 65.04 40.93 37.56
C THR A 64 64.69 41.26 36.10
N PRO A 65 65.56 41.98 35.36
CA PRO A 65 65.31 42.24 33.94
C PRO A 65 65.28 40.96 33.10
N GLU A 66 66.06 39.91 33.46
CA GLU A 66 66.03 38.63 32.75
C GLU A 66 64.73 37.88 32.96
N THR A 67 64.24 37.78 34.21
CA THR A 67 62.98 37.07 34.52
C THR A 67 61.77 37.77 33.91
N ARG A 68 61.76 39.11 33.81
CA ARG A 68 60.71 39.84 33.10
C ARG A 68 60.66 39.52 31.61
N ARG A 69 61.82 39.34 30.98
CA ARG A 69 61.93 38.96 29.56
C ARG A 69 61.54 37.50 29.33
N GLN A 70 61.98 36.59 30.21
CA GLN A 70 61.59 35.17 30.17
C GLN A 70 60.09 35.00 30.40
N LEU A 71 59.51 35.63 31.42
CA LEU A 71 58.06 35.57 31.70
C LEU A 71 57.22 35.97 30.48
N ARG A 72 57.61 37.03 29.77
CA ARG A 72 56.90 37.44 28.55
C ARG A 72 56.96 36.38 27.45
N LEU A 73 58.13 35.78 27.25
CA LEU A 73 58.31 34.71 26.26
C LEU A 73 57.56 33.45 26.66
N ASP A 74 57.56 33.10 27.94
CA ASP A 74 56.87 31.93 28.49
C ASP A 74 55.36 32.10 28.41
N LEU A 75 54.83 33.29 28.75
CA LEU A 75 53.41 33.60 28.57
C LEU A 75 53.00 33.55 27.10
N GLN A 76 53.83 34.11 26.20
CA GLN A 76 53.55 34.02 24.76
C GLN A 76 53.54 32.57 24.28
N ARG A 77 54.48 31.75 24.76
CA ARG A 77 54.54 30.33 24.46
C ARG A 77 53.32 29.58 25.01
N GLU A 78 52.93 29.82 26.26
CA GLU A 78 51.78 29.21 26.93
C GLU A 78 50.47 29.56 26.19
N VAL A 79 50.30 30.81 25.76
CA VAL A 79 49.13 31.23 24.97
C VAL A 79 49.13 30.55 23.59
N ILE A 80 50.27 30.45 22.91
CA ILE A 80 50.38 29.77 21.61
C ILE A 80 50.08 28.27 21.77
N GLU A 81 50.61 27.64 22.82
CA GLU A 81 50.41 26.22 23.11
C GLU A 81 48.95 25.92 23.48
N SER A 82 48.34 26.74 24.33
CA SER A 82 46.92 26.65 24.68
C SER A 82 46.02 26.83 23.45
N ASN A 83 46.26 27.86 22.65
CA ASN A 83 45.51 28.08 21.41
C ASN A 83 45.74 26.95 20.39
N GLY A 84 46.96 26.42 20.29
CA GLY A 84 47.27 25.26 19.45
C GLY A 84 46.50 24.02 19.88
N HIS A 85 46.41 23.77 21.19
CA HIS A 85 45.63 22.68 21.75
C HIS A 85 44.13 22.86 21.47
N VAL A 86 43.59 24.07 21.67
CA VAL A 86 42.19 24.41 21.36
C VAL A 86 41.89 24.18 19.88
N VAL A 87 42.75 24.67 18.96
CA VAL A 87 42.58 24.46 17.52
C VAL A 87 42.64 22.97 17.15
N SER A 88 43.54 22.20 17.77
CA SER A 88 43.60 20.75 17.57
C SER A 88 42.32 20.04 18.01
N GLN A 89 41.78 20.41 19.18
CA GLN A 89 40.53 19.85 19.67
C GLN A 89 39.33 20.23 18.77
N PHE A 90 39.24 21.49 18.34
CA PHE A 90 38.23 21.93 17.39
C PHE A 90 38.37 21.23 16.04
N GLY A 91 39.58 20.96 15.57
CA GLY A 91 39.82 20.17 14.36
C GLY A 91 39.21 18.77 14.48
N ARG A 92 39.39 18.10 15.62
CA ARG A 92 38.78 16.77 15.87
C ARG A 92 37.26 16.81 15.89
N VAL A 93 36.66 17.88 16.43
CA VAL A 93 35.20 18.08 16.41
C VAL A 93 34.71 18.35 14.99
N ALA A 94 35.44 19.15 14.21
CA ALA A 94 35.11 19.41 12.81
C ALA A 94 35.17 18.12 11.96
N ASP A 95 36.17 17.26 12.18
CA ASP A 95 36.26 15.95 11.52
C ASP A 95 35.07 15.04 11.87
N GLN A 96 34.64 15.05 13.14
CA GLN A 96 33.46 14.30 13.56
C GLN A 96 32.19 14.83 12.89
N LEU A 97 32.00 16.15 12.81
CA LEU A 97 30.91 16.79 12.08
C LEU A 97 30.93 16.44 10.59
N CYS A 98 32.10 16.47 9.97
CA CYS A 98 32.28 16.09 8.56
C CYS A 98 31.90 14.61 8.34
N ARG A 99 32.32 13.72 9.24
CA ARG A 99 31.95 12.30 9.19
C ARG A 99 30.45 12.09 9.33
N ILE A 100 29.79 12.83 10.24
CA ILE A 100 28.33 12.79 10.39
C ILE A 100 27.66 13.30 9.10
N GLY A 101 28.14 14.40 8.52
CA GLY A 101 27.66 14.93 7.24
C GLY A 101 27.72 13.87 6.14
N LEU A 102 28.87 13.21 5.97
CA LEU A 102 29.03 12.13 5.00
C LEU A 102 28.09 10.93 5.27
N THR A 103 27.82 10.61 6.54
CA THR A 103 26.84 9.55 6.86
C THR A 103 25.41 9.97 6.57
N LEU A 104 25.07 11.24 6.78
CA LEU A 104 23.76 11.79 6.47
C LEU A 104 23.55 11.83 4.96
N ASP A 105 24.56 12.23 4.19
CA ASP A 105 24.50 12.20 2.72
C ASP A 105 24.30 10.78 2.19
N LYS A 106 25.03 9.79 2.75
CA LYS A 106 24.83 8.38 2.42
C LYS A 106 23.42 7.91 2.76
N LEU A 107 22.88 8.29 3.91
CA LEU A 107 21.51 7.95 4.31
C LEU A 107 20.48 8.59 3.39
N ASN A 108 20.65 9.87 3.06
CA ASN A 108 19.76 10.59 2.14
C ASN A 108 19.79 9.96 0.74
N ASN A 109 20.96 9.59 0.24
CA ASN A 109 21.09 8.89 -1.04
C ASN A 109 20.43 7.51 -1.01
N ASN A 110 20.58 6.77 0.09
CA ASN A 110 19.92 5.47 0.25
C ASN A 110 18.39 5.63 0.31
N TYR A 111 17.91 6.61 1.06
CA TYR A 111 16.49 6.94 1.15
C TYR A 111 15.91 7.29 -0.23
N GLN A 112 16.58 8.16 -0.98
CA GLN A 112 16.22 8.48 -2.37
C GLN A 112 16.16 7.23 -3.24
N GLN A 113 17.18 6.36 -3.16
CA GLN A 113 17.22 5.12 -3.95
C GLN A 113 16.07 4.15 -3.59
N VAL A 114 15.76 4.00 -2.30
CA VAL A 114 14.63 3.18 -1.84
C VAL A 114 13.32 3.78 -2.32
N GLN A 115 13.15 5.10 -2.20
CA GLN A 115 11.96 5.79 -2.68
C GLN A 115 11.76 5.57 -4.19
N THR A 116 12.81 5.71 -5.00
CA THR A 116 12.75 5.46 -6.45
C THR A 116 12.36 4.01 -6.77
N ARG A 117 12.92 3.04 -6.04
CA ARG A 117 12.57 1.62 -6.21
C ARG A 117 11.12 1.34 -5.85
N ILE A 118 10.63 1.92 -4.76
CA ILE A 118 9.24 1.79 -4.34
C ILE A 118 8.32 2.40 -5.40
N THR A 119 8.61 3.59 -5.90
CA THR A 119 7.79 4.23 -6.95
C THR A 119 7.82 3.43 -8.25
N ALA A 120 8.97 2.87 -8.65
CA ALA A 120 9.06 2.03 -9.84
C ALA A 120 8.27 0.73 -9.69
N ALA A 121 8.40 0.05 -8.54
CA ALA A 121 7.62 -1.15 -8.26
C ALA A 121 6.11 -0.87 -8.21
N HIS A 122 5.70 0.28 -7.67
CA HIS A 122 4.31 0.71 -7.70
C HIS A 122 3.80 0.94 -9.12
N GLN A 123 4.57 1.65 -9.96
CA GLN A 123 4.23 1.90 -11.36
C GLN A 123 4.15 0.60 -12.19
N GLU A 124 4.97 -0.40 -11.87
CA GLU A 124 4.92 -1.72 -12.52
C GLU A 124 3.74 -2.57 -12.03
N THR A 125 3.40 -2.47 -10.74
CA THR A 125 2.32 -3.27 -10.14
C THR A 125 0.94 -2.71 -10.45
N GLU A 126 0.80 -1.40 -10.66
CA GLU A 126 -0.48 -0.75 -10.97
C GLU A 126 -1.19 -1.37 -12.20
N PRO A 127 -0.57 -1.47 -13.40
CA PRO A 127 -1.22 -2.09 -14.55
C PRO A 127 -1.50 -3.58 -14.32
N MET A 128 -0.62 -4.30 -13.62
CA MET A 128 -0.84 -5.71 -13.27
C MET A 128 -2.08 -5.87 -12.36
N LEU A 129 -2.30 -4.94 -11.43
CA LEU A 129 -3.48 -4.92 -10.57
C LEU A 129 -4.75 -4.61 -11.36
N GLU A 130 -4.69 -3.65 -12.29
CA GLU A 130 -5.82 -3.35 -13.19
C GLU A 130 -6.19 -4.56 -14.05
N GLU A 131 -5.20 -5.24 -14.64
CA GLU A 131 -5.42 -6.47 -15.40
C GLU A 131 -6.02 -7.58 -14.55
N ALA A 132 -5.51 -7.78 -13.33
CA ALA A 132 -6.05 -8.77 -12.38
C ALA A 132 -7.51 -8.47 -12.02
N CYS A 133 -7.85 -7.20 -11.74
CA CYS A 133 -9.22 -6.77 -11.50
C CYS A 133 -10.13 -7.03 -12.71
N ALA A 134 -9.67 -6.69 -13.92
CA ALA A 134 -10.41 -6.95 -15.16
C ALA A 134 -10.63 -8.46 -15.40
N LEU A 135 -9.65 -9.30 -15.08
CA LEU A 135 -9.77 -10.76 -15.17
C LEU A 135 -10.76 -11.32 -14.14
N ILE A 136 -10.75 -10.82 -12.90
CA ILE A 136 -11.71 -11.21 -11.87
C ILE A 136 -13.14 -10.85 -12.30
N GLN A 137 -13.34 -9.66 -12.88
CA GLN A 137 -14.65 -9.25 -13.39
C GLN A 137 -15.12 -10.15 -14.54
N LYS A 138 -14.25 -10.41 -15.52
CA LYS A 138 -14.55 -11.34 -16.63
C LYS A 138 -14.89 -12.75 -16.13
N ARG A 139 -14.20 -13.21 -15.08
CA ARG A 139 -14.50 -14.50 -14.44
C ARG A 139 -15.88 -14.51 -13.80
N ALA A 140 -16.24 -13.47 -13.04
CA ALA A 140 -17.57 -13.36 -12.44
C ALA A 140 -18.69 -13.35 -13.50
N GLU A 141 -18.49 -12.65 -14.62
CA GLU A 141 -19.40 -12.69 -15.76
C GLU A 141 -19.48 -14.08 -16.40
N ALA A 142 -18.36 -14.77 -16.56
CA ALA A 142 -18.35 -16.14 -17.08
C ALA A 142 -19.07 -17.12 -16.14
N ASP A 143 -18.86 -16.99 -14.82
CA ASP A 143 -19.48 -17.84 -13.80
C ASP A 143 -21.00 -17.63 -13.75
N SER A 144 -21.47 -16.38 -13.83
CA SER A 144 -22.91 -16.07 -13.93
C SER A 144 -23.54 -16.62 -15.21
N LYS A 145 -22.87 -16.46 -16.37
CA LYS A 145 -23.31 -17.06 -17.64
C LYS A 145 -23.34 -18.58 -17.56
N GLN A 146 -22.32 -19.21 -16.95
CA GLN A 146 -22.27 -20.66 -16.76
C GLN A 146 -23.40 -21.14 -15.82
N HIS A 147 -23.68 -20.39 -14.75
CA HIS A 147 -24.77 -20.70 -13.85
C HIS A 147 -26.12 -20.61 -14.56
N LEU A 148 -26.36 -19.55 -15.34
CA LEU A 148 -27.55 -19.39 -16.16
C LEU A 148 -27.68 -20.53 -17.18
N LEU A 149 -26.60 -20.89 -17.89
CA LEU A 149 -26.60 -22.00 -18.84
C LEU A 149 -26.86 -23.35 -18.15
N LYS A 150 -26.37 -23.56 -16.93
CA LYS A 150 -26.67 -24.77 -16.14
C LYS A 150 -28.16 -24.84 -15.81
N LEU A 151 -28.77 -23.74 -15.38
CA LEU A 151 -30.21 -23.68 -15.10
C LEU A 151 -31.04 -23.90 -16.36
N VAL A 152 -30.70 -23.23 -17.46
CA VAL A 152 -31.35 -23.41 -18.77
C VAL A 152 -31.22 -24.86 -19.23
N ARG A 153 -30.03 -25.47 -19.11
CA ARG A 153 -29.85 -26.89 -19.45
C ARG A 153 -30.75 -27.80 -18.62
N LEU A 154 -30.85 -27.58 -17.31
CA LEU A 154 -31.72 -28.39 -16.45
C LEU A 154 -33.21 -28.22 -16.77
N GLN A 155 -33.61 -27.03 -17.21
CA GLN A 155 -35.00 -26.69 -17.50
C GLN A 155 -35.43 -27.02 -18.93
N PHE A 156 -34.51 -27.07 -19.91
CA PHE A 156 -34.86 -27.22 -21.33
C PHE A 156 -34.25 -28.45 -22.01
N ILE A 157 -33.35 -29.19 -21.34
CA ILE A 157 -32.71 -30.38 -21.91
C ILE A 157 -33.01 -31.57 -20.99
N LEU A 158 -33.61 -32.62 -21.57
CA LEU A 158 -33.71 -33.91 -20.89
C LEU A 158 -32.33 -34.57 -20.86
N SER A 159 -31.98 -35.20 -19.74
CA SER A 159 -30.74 -35.96 -19.67
C SER A 159 -30.84 -37.20 -20.55
N ASP A 160 -29.71 -37.69 -21.09
CA ASP A 160 -29.70 -38.87 -21.96
C ASP A 160 -30.33 -40.11 -21.30
N ASP A 161 -30.19 -40.24 -19.97
CA ASP A 161 -30.84 -41.28 -19.17
C ASP A 161 -32.38 -41.12 -19.13
N GLU A 162 -32.87 -39.89 -19.05
CA GLU A 162 -34.30 -39.58 -19.09
C GLU A 162 -34.87 -39.88 -20.50
N VAL A 163 -34.13 -39.54 -21.55
CA VAL A 163 -34.48 -39.86 -22.94
C VAL A 163 -34.48 -41.37 -23.19
N ALA A 164 -33.50 -42.10 -22.64
CA ALA A 164 -33.41 -43.55 -22.71
C ALA A 164 -34.62 -44.21 -22.02
N SER A 165 -35.00 -43.73 -20.83
CA SER A 165 -36.18 -44.24 -20.11
C SER A 165 -37.50 -44.05 -20.90
N LEU A 166 -37.60 -42.94 -21.64
CA LEU A 166 -38.77 -42.59 -22.45
C LEU A 166 -38.81 -43.33 -23.80
N THR A 167 -37.66 -43.59 -24.40
CA THR A 167 -37.56 -44.10 -25.78
C THR A 167 -37.29 -45.61 -25.85
N SER A 168 -36.58 -46.18 -24.87
CA SER A 168 -36.21 -47.60 -24.89
C SER A 168 -37.43 -48.47 -24.61
N THR A 169 -37.77 -49.36 -25.54
CA THR A 169 -38.86 -50.34 -25.39
C THR A 169 -38.46 -51.50 -24.46
N ALA A 170 -37.18 -51.58 -24.07
CA ALA A 170 -36.61 -52.65 -23.24
C ALA A 170 -36.73 -52.39 -21.73
N GLU A 171 -36.90 -51.15 -21.28
CA GLU A 171 -37.07 -50.83 -19.86
C GLU A 171 -38.54 -50.85 -19.42
N PRO A 172 -38.84 -51.40 -18.23
CA PRO A 172 -40.19 -51.42 -17.67
C PRO A 172 -40.75 -50.01 -17.45
N VAL A 173 -42.07 -49.91 -17.43
CA VAL A 173 -42.77 -48.65 -17.15
C VAL A 173 -42.83 -48.47 -15.63
N ASP A 174 -41.78 -47.89 -15.07
CA ASP A 174 -41.64 -47.62 -13.64
C ASP A 174 -42.01 -46.16 -13.29
N ASP A 175 -42.07 -45.81 -12.00
CA ASP A 175 -42.28 -44.44 -11.51
C ASP A 175 -41.30 -43.42 -12.13
N ARG A 176 -40.09 -43.88 -12.49
CA ARG A 176 -39.08 -43.09 -13.19
C ARG A 176 -39.54 -42.64 -14.57
N PHE A 177 -40.28 -43.48 -15.31
CA PHE A 177 -40.84 -43.12 -16.61
C PHE A 177 -41.90 -42.03 -16.48
N PHE A 178 -42.79 -42.12 -15.48
CA PHE A 178 -43.80 -41.10 -15.24
C PHE A 178 -43.20 -39.77 -14.77
N ALA A 179 -42.13 -39.80 -13.98
CA ALA A 179 -41.35 -38.63 -13.60
C ALA A 179 -40.71 -37.95 -14.83
N SER A 180 -40.03 -38.73 -15.69
CA SER A 180 -39.44 -38.27 -16.95
C SER A 180 -40.50 -37.70 -17.90
N LEU A 181 -41.68 -38.33 -18.00
CA LEU A 181 -42.79 -37.88 -18.86
C LEU A 181 -43.40 -36.57 -18.37
N THR A 182 -43.53 -36.41 -17.04
CA THR A 182 -44.02 -35.18 -16.42
C THR A 182 -43.02 -34.04 -16.63
N LYS A 183 -41.72 -34.34 -16.51
CA LYS A 183 -40.66 -33.39 -16.84
C LYS A 183 -40.70 -33.01 -18.32
N ALA A 184 -40.82 -33.96 -19.25
CA ALA A 184 -40.95 -33.69 -20.69
C ALA A 184 -42.15 -32.80 -21.02
N LYS A 185 -43.31 -33.05 -20.40
CA LYS A 185 -44.51 -32.19 -20.55
C LYS A 185 -44.28 -30.78 -20.01
N ARG A 186 -43.57 -30.63 -18.89
CA ARG A 186 -43.19 -29.32 -18.35
C ARG A 186 -42.25 -28.58 -19.30
N ILE A 187 -41.24 -29.26 -19.84
CA ILE A 187 -40.29 -28.70 -20.81
C ILE A 187 -41.03 -28.20 -22.07
N SER A 188 -42.01 -28.97 -22.56
CA SER A 188 -42.84 -28.56 -23.69
C SER A 188 -43.61 -27.26 -23.42
N LYS A 189 -44.16 -27.08 -22.20
CA LYS A 189 -44.83 -25.83 -21.81
C LYS A 189 -43.86 -24.68 -21.61
N ASP A 190 -42.72 -24.94 -20.98
CA ASP A 190 -41.69 -23.93 -20.76
C ASP A 190 -41.10 -23.46 -22.11
N SER A 191 -41.02 -24.34 -23.13
CA SER A 191 -40.59 -23.98 -24.50
C SER A 191 -41.59 -23.12 -25.27
N GLU A 192 -42.88 -23.23 -24.94
CA GLU A 192 -43.94 -22.37 -25.50
C GLU A 192 -43.77 -20.92 -25.02
N ILE A 193 -43.40 -20.75 -23.74
CA ILE A 193 -43.04 -19.43 -23.18
C ILE A 193 -41.78 -18.89 -23.87
N LEU A 194 -40.79 -19.75 -24.13
CA LEU A 194 -39.55 -19.35 -24.82
C LEU A 194 -39.80 -18.89 -26.28
N LEU A 195 -40.84 -19.42 -26.93
CA LEU A 195 -41.29 -19.01 -28.27
C LEU A 195 -41.87 -17.59 -28.30
N GLY A 196 -42.36 -17.10 -27.16
CA GLY A 196 -42.81 -15.71 -26.98
C GLY A 196 -41.67 -14.68 -26.92
N PHE A 197 -40.42 -15.13 -26.82
CA PHE A 197 -39.24 -14.27 -26.81
C PHE A 197 -38.55 -14.20 -28.18
N GLU A 198 -37.67 -13.22 -28.34
CA GLU A 198 -37.06 -12.79 -29.61
C GLU A 198 -36.22 -13.87 -30.35
N LYS A 199 -35.82 -14.95 -29.68
CA LYS A 199 -35.02 -16.06 -30.26
C LYS A 199 -35.84 -17.34 -30.39
N GLN A 200 -36.75 -17.33 -31.36
CA GLN A 200 -37.72 -18.41 -31.62
C GLN A 200 -37.09 -19.74 -32.08
N THR A 201 -35.90 -19.71 -32.69
CA THR A 201 -35.27 -20.90 -33.29
C THR A 201 -34.89 -21.98 -32.28
N LEU A 202 -34.34 -21.58 -31.12
CA LEU A 202 -33.96 -22.52 -30.06
C LEU A 202 -35.20 -23.11 -29.37
N GLY A 203 -36.20 -22.27 -29.08
CA GLY A 203 -37.46 -22.75 -28.51
C GLY A 203 -38.17 -23.75 -29.42
N LEU A 204 -38.18 -23.50 -30.74
CA LEU A 204 -38.79 -24.38 -31.72
C LEU A 204 -38.07 -25.73 -31.83
N GLN A 205 -36.74 -25.73 -31.86
CA GLN A 205 -35.94 -26.95 -31.91
C GLN A 205 -36.10 -27.81 -30.64
N VAL A 206 -36.08 -27.18 -29.45
CA VAL A 206 -36.31 -27.87 -28.17
C VAL A 206 -37.72 -28.44 -28.10
N MET A 207 -38.72 -27.68 -28.55
CA MET A 207 -40.12 -28.13 -28.60
C MET A 207 -40.30 -29.31 -29.54
N GLU A 208 -39.70 -29.27 -30.73
CA GLU A 208 -39.75 -30.36 -31.71
C GLU A 208 -39.11 -31.65 -31.16
N GLN A 209 -37.91 -31.55 -30.59
CA GLN A 209 -37.25 -32.70 -29.96
C GLN A 209 -38.08 -33.25 -28.80
N THR A 210 -38.56 -32.39 -27.90
CA THR A 210 -39.35 -32.82 -26.74
C THR A 210 -40.66 -33.47 -27.16
N SER A 211 -41.34 -32.91 -28.17
CA SER A 211 -42.57 -33.47 -28.75
C SER A 211 -42.33 -34.86 -29.36
N LYS A 212 -41.20 -35.03 -30.08
CA LYS A 212 -40.79 -36.33 -30.62
C LYS A 212 -40.59 -37.38 -29.52
N HIS A 213 -39.86 -37.04 -28.44
CA HIS A 213 -39.66 -37.94 -27.30
C HIS A 213 -40.98 -38.27 -26.59
N LEU A 214 -41.87 -37.29 -26.45
CA LEU A 214 -43.17 -37.44 -25.82
C LEU A 214 -44.10 -38.36 -26.63
N ASN A 215 -44.09 -38.26 -27.97
CA ASN A 215 -44.81 -39.18 -28.85
C ASN A 215 -44.29 -40.62 -28.73
N LEU A 216 -42.97 -40.81 -28.72
CA LEU A 216 -42.36 -42.13 -28.54
C LEU A 216 -42.71 -42.73 -27.17
N ALA A 217 -42.70 -41.90 -26.11
CA ALA A 217 -43.13 -42.31 -24.77
C ALA A 217 -44.60 -42.74 -24.75
N PHE A 218 -45.51 -42.01 -25.41
CA PHE A 218 -46.91 -42.42 -25.50
C PHE A 218 -47.11 -43.71 -26.29
N GLN A 219 -46.35 -43.93 -27.37
CA GLN A 219 -46.39 -45.21 -28.09
C GLN A 219 -45.91 -46.38 -27.21
N LYS A 220 -44.86 -46.17 -26.41
CA LYS A 220 -44.39 -47.14 -25.42
C LYS A 220 -45.47 -47.42 -24.37
N LEU A 221 -46.09 -46.38 -23.81
CA LEU A 221 -47.18 -46.51 -22.84
C LEU A 221 -48.38 -47.25 -23.43
N TYR A 222 -48.80 -46.92 -24.64
CA TYR A 222 -49.90 -47.61 -25.33
C TYR A 222 -49.61 -49.10 -25.51
N LYS A 223 -48.40 -49.45 -25.97
CA LYS A 223 -47.96 -50.85 -26.12
C LYS A 223 -47.85 -51.58 -24.78
N TRP A 224 -47.50 -50.89 -23.71
CA TRP A 224 -47.45 -51.46 -22.36
C TRP A 224 -48.88 -51.69 -21.83
N VAL A 225 -49.77 -50.70 -21.88
CA VAL A 225 -51.19 -50.84 -21.50
C VAL A 225 -51.88 -51.95 -22.30
N GLN A 226 -51.60 -52.06 -23.60
CA GLN A 226 -52.14 -53.13 -24.44
C GLN A 226 -51.61 -54.51 -24.03
N ARG A 227 -50.35 -54.61 -23.59
CA ARG A 227 -49.78 -55.87 -23.05
C ARG A 227 -50.39 -56.20 -21.70
N GLU A 228 -50.54 -55.22 -20.83
CA GLU A 228 -51.16 -55.39 -19.51
C GLU A 228 -52.62 -55.79 -19.64
N PHE A 229 -53.38 -55.17 -20.54
CA PHE A 229 -54.78 -55.53 -20.80
C PHE A 229 -54.90 -56.91 -21.47
N LYS A 230 -53.92 -57.32 -22.29
CA LYS A 230 -53.86 -58.70 -22.82
C LYS A 230 -53.49 -59.71 -21.74
N SER A 231 -52.59 -59.36 -20.83
CA SER A 231 -52.21 -60.17 -19.67
C SER A 231 -53.40 -60.33 -18.71
N LEU A 232 -54.08 -59.24 -18.36
CA LEU A 232 -55.31 -59.23 -17.57
C LEU A 232 -56.47 -59.95 -18.24
N ASN A 233 -56.63 -59.87 -19.57
CA ASN A 233 -57.60 -60.70 -20.30
C ASN A 233 -57.24 -62.18 -20.28
N LEU A 234 -55.94 -62.52 -20.26
CA LEU A 234 -55.46 -63.90 -20.11
C LEU A 234 -55.59 -64.40 -18.67
N GLU A 235 -55.54 -63.50 -17.68
CA GLU A 235 -55.70 -63.81 -16.26
C GLU A 235 -57.18 -63.84 -15.84
N ASN A 236 -58.08 -63.28 -16.66
CA ASN A 236 -59.53 -63.35 -16.44
C ASN A 236 -60.36 -63.89 -17.63
N PRO A 237 -60.08 -65.10 -18.14
CA PRO A 237 -60.96 -65.78 -19.08
C PRO A 237 -62.32 -66.16 -18.45
N GLN A 238 -62.46 -66.06 -17.11
CA GLN A 238 -63.66 -66.42 -16.36
C GLN A 238 -64.78 -65.37 -16.38
N MET A 239 -64.50 -64.13 -16.77
CA MET A 239 -65.57 -63.13 -16.99
C MET A 239 -66.30 -63.34 -18.33
N SER A 240 -65.65 -63.90 -19.34
CA SER A 240 -66.30 -64.19 -20.63
C SER A 240 -67.33 -65.34 -20.56
N SER A 241 -67.11 -66.32 -19.68
CA SER A 241 -68.07 -67.40 -19.41
C SER A 241 -69.26 -66.99 -18.55
N SER A 242 -69.12 -65.92 -17.77
CA SER A 242 -70.18 -65.40 -16.90
C SER A 242 -71.21 -64.59 -17.69
N ILE A 243 -70.78 -63.87 -18.74
CA ILE A 243 -71.69 -63.14 -19.64
C ILE A 243 -72.46 -64.08 -20.59
N ARG A 244 -71.88 -65.22 -21.02
CA ARG A 244 -72.64 -66.24 -21.78
C ARG A 244 -73.67 -67.00 -20.95
N ARG A 245 -73.57 -67.00 -19.61
CA ARG A 245 -74.52 -67.68 -18.72
C ARG A 245 -75.67 -66.79 -18.25
N ALA A 246 -75.54 -65.46 -18.39
CA ALA A 246 -76.59 -64.50 -18.06
C ALA A 246 -77.46 -64.08 -19.26
N GLY A 247 -77.29 -64.75 -20.41
CA GLY A 247 -78.05 -64.55 -21.64
C GLY A 247 -78.86 -65.79 -22.04
N VAL A 248 -79.46 -66.47 -21.06
CA VAL A 248 -80.59 -67.41 -21.21
C VAL A 248 -81.64 -67.02 -20.20
#